data_AF-A0A183GTC4-F1
#
_entry.id   AF-A0A183GTC4-F1
#
_cell.length_a   1.000
_cell.length_b   1.000
_cell.length_c   1.000
_cell.angle_alpha   90.00
_cell.angle_beta   90.00
_cell.angle_gamma   90.00
#
_symmetry.space_group_name_H-M   'P 1'
#
loop_
_entity.id
_entity.type
_entity.pdbx_description
1 polymer ?
#
loop_
_entity_poly.entity_id
_entity_poly.type
_entity_poly.pdbx_seq_one_letter_code
_entity_poly.pdbx_strand_id
1 'polypeptide(L)'
;MESDQIGRFTDRFLRPDGVFLLQMIASHAGNLTCAKVTEALWLMFLRRSGKPMLDEKVESSERGEWESNDDSAHKESVARRDSWQEPPLPPPMPQLPIRSHYV
;
A
#
# COMPACT_ATOMS: atom_id res chain seq x y z
N MET A 1 -11.09 10.11 -27.57
CA MET A 1 -9.65 9.79 -27.44
C MET A 1 -9.27 9.55 -25.97
N GLU A 2 -10.09 9.96 -25.01
CA GLU A 2 -9.97 9.70 -23.56
C GLU A 2 -9.97 8.21 -23.18
N SER A 3 -10.78 7.39 -23.86
CA SER A 3 -10.94 5.96 -23.55
C SER A 3 -9.64 5.16 -23.68
N ASP A 4 -8.71 5.61 -24.53
CA ASP A 4 -7.39 4.99 -24.64
C ASP A 4 -6.47 5.36 -23.46
N GLN A 5 -6.63 6.55 -22.87
CA GLN A 5 -5.83 6.95 -21.70
C GLN A 5 -6.26 6.20 -20.45
N ILE A 6 -7.57 6.00 -20.25
CA ILE A 6 -8.08 5.27 -19.08
C ILE A 6 -7.67 3.79 -19.13
N GLY A 7 -7.69 3.16 -20.31
CA GLY A 7 -7.19 1.79 -20.50
C GLY A 7 -5.69 1.70 -20.23
N ARG A 8 -4.90 2.63 -20.77
CA ARG A 8 -3.45 2.66 -20.49
C ARG A 8 -3.14 2.90 -19.01
N PHE A 9 -3.93 3.71 -18.33
CA PHE A 9 -3.79 3.95 -16.90
C PHE A 9 -4.13 2.71 -16.08
N THR A 10 -5.25 2.05 -16.36
CA THR A 10 -5.70 0.88 -15.61
C THR A 10 -4.86 -0.36 -15.93
N ASP A 11 -4.69 -0.70 -17.21
CA ASP A 11 -4.06 -1.95 -17.62
C ASP A 11 -2.53 -1.93 -17.52
N ARG A 12 -1.90 -0.78 -17.84
CA ARG A 12 -0.43 -0.69 -17.93
C ARG A 12 0.21 0.02 -16.74
N PHE A 13 -0.41 1.09 -16.23
CA PHE A 13 0.16 1.86 -15.12
C PHE A 13 -0.22 1.28 -13.75
N LEU A 14 -1.52 1.10 -13.48
CA LEU A 14 -2.00 0.52 -12.22
C LEU A 14 -1.79 -1.00 -12.19
N ARG A 15 -2.10 -1.68 -13.31
CA ARG A 15 -2.15 -3.15 -13.41
C ARG A 15 -3.23 -3.73 -12.45
N PRO A 16 -3.50 -5.05 -12.51
CA PRO A 16 -4.49 -5.67 -11.62
C PRO A 16 -4.21 -5.41 -10.12
N ASP A 17 -2.93 -5.41 -9.71
CA ASP A 17 -2.53 -5.17 -8.33
C ASP A 17 -2.89 -3.75 -7.84
N GLY A 18 -2.66 -2.73 -8.68
CA GLY A 18 -2.98 -1.35 -8.34
C GLY A 18 -4.48 -1.12 -8.24
N VAL A 19 -5.28 -1.76 -9.11
CA VAL A 19 -6.74 -1.71 -9.04
C VAL A 19 -7.24 -2.38 -7.76
N PHE A 20 -6.67 -3.53 -7.39
CA PHE A 20 -6.97 -4.22 -6.14
C PHE A 20 -6.65 -3.36 -4.91
N LEU A 21 -5.50 -2.69 -4.88
CA LEU A 21 -5.13 -1.78 -3.79
C LEU A 21 -6.07 -0.57 -3.69
N LEU A 22 -6.47 0.02 -4.81
CA LEU A 22 -7.46 1.11 -4.81
C LEU A 22 -8.82 0.61 -4.27
N GLN A 23 -9.24 -0.60 -4.60
CA GLN A 23 -10.47 -1.19 -4.07
C GLN A 23 -10.37 -1.47 -2.56
N MET A 24 -9.22 -1.93 -2.09
CA MET A 24 -8.94 -2.09 -0.65
C MET A 24 -9.00 -0.74 0.07
N ILE A 25 -8.38 0.30 -0.47
CA ILE A 25 -8.42 1.65 0.09
C ILE A 25 -9.86 2.19 0.12
N ALA A 26 -10.63 2.04 -0.96
CA ALA A 26 -12.03 2.46 -0.99
C ALA A 26 -12.87 1.74 0.08
N SER A 27 -12.62 0.44 0.29
CA SER A 27 -13.35 -0.39 1.25
C SER A 27 -13.06 -0.05 2.71
N HIS A 28 -11.85 0.42 3.02
CA HIS A 28 -11.42 0.64 4.41
C HIS A 28 -11.25 2.13 4.80
N ALA A 29 -10.93 3.00 3.83
CA ALA A 29 -10.71 4.44 4.04
C ALA A 29 -11.72 5.33 3.31
N GLY A 30 -12.70 4.72 2.62
CA GLY A 30 -13.78 5.40 1.92
C GLY A 30 -13.39 6.00 0.56
N ASN A 31 -14.43 6.41 -0.17
CA ASN A 31 -14.30 6.86 -1.55
C ASN A 31 -13.54 8.18 -1.70
N LEU A 32 -13.67 9.10 -0.73
CA LEU A 32 -12.99 10.40 -0.78
C LEU A 32 -11.46 10.21 -0.74
N THR A 33 -10.97 9.38 0.18
CA THR A 33 -9.55 9.03 0.28
C THR A 33 -9.06 8.35 -0.99
N CYS A 34 -9.81 7.36 -1.49
CA CYS A 34 -9.49 6.66 -2.74
C CYS A 34 -9.41 7.62 -3.94
N ALA A 35 -10.31 8.61 -4.02
CA ALA A 35 -10.32 9.60 -5.09
C ALA A 35 -9.04 10.44 -5.08
N LYS A 36 -8.61 10.95 -3.91
CA LYS A 36 -7.35 11.71 -3.78
C LYS A 36 -6.13 10.90 -4.19
N VAL A 37 -6.07 9.63 -3.79
CA VAL A 37 -4.98 8.73 -4.20
C VAL A 37 -5.01 8.50 -5.71
N THR A 38 -6.19 8.25 -6.28
CA THR A 38 -6.36 8.01 -7.73
C THR A 38 -5.95 9.24 -8.55
N GLU A 39 -6.30 10.44 -8.09
CA GLU A 39 -5.89 11.71 -8.71
C GLU A 39 -4.36 11.85 -8.72
N ALA A 40 -3.69 11.63 -7.59
CA ALA A 40 -2.23 11.70 -7.53
C ALA A 40 -1.58 10.69 -8.48
N LEU A 41 -2.08 9.45 -8.53
CA LEU A 41 -1.60 8.41 -9.44
C LEU A 41 -1.84 8.78 -10.91
N TRP A 42 -2.99 9.39 -11.22
CA TRP A 42 -3.31 9.86 -12.56
C TRP A 42 -2.34 10.96 -13.02
N LEU A 43 -2.03 11.93 -12.16
CA LEU A 43 -1.04 12.97 -12.45
C LEU A 43 0.36 12.37 -12.68
N MET A 44 0.75 11.37 -11.89
CA MET A 44 2.00 10.64 -12.12
C MET A 44 2.02 9.92 -13.48
N PHE A 45 0.91 9.29 -13.86
CA PHE A 45 0.75 8.66 -15.17
C PHE A 45 0.89 9.67 -16.31
N LEU A 46 0.25 10.83 -16.21
CA LEU A 46 0.35 11.90 -17.21
C LEU A 46 1.78 12.42 -17.36
N ARG A 47 2.47 12.66 -16.23
CA ARG A 47 3.89 13.07 -16.20
C ARG A 47 4.79 12.04 -16.87
N ARG A 48 4.52 10.74 -16.68
CA ARG A 48 5.26 9.63 -17.30
C ARG A 48 4.99 9.52 -18.80
N SER A 49 3.80 9.91 -19.26
CA SER A 49 3.38 9.80 -20.67
C SER A 49 3.96 10.91 -21.58
N GLY A 50 4.77 11.85 -21.06
CA GLY A 50 5.48 12.85 -21.85
C GLY A 50 4.60 13.94 -22.48
N LYS A 51 3.32 14.03 -22.10
CA LYS A 51 2.44 15.13 -22.51
C LYS A 51 2.45 16.18 -21.39
N PRO A 52 3.02 17.39 -21.61
CA PRO A 52 2.97 18.44 -20.61
C PRO A 52 1.52 18.92 -20.50
N MET A 53 0.79 18.49 -19.47
CA MET A 53 -0.38 19.25 -19.04
C MET A 53 0.11 20.38 -18.15
N LEU A 54 -0.29 21.56 -18.61
CA LEU A 54 -0.06 22.91 -18.12
C LEU A 54 0.17 22.98 -16.61
N ASP A 55 1.28 23.63 -16.27
CA ASP A 55 1.64 24.14 -14.95
C ASP A 55 0.47 24.88 -14.30
N GLU A 56 -0.39 24.17 -13.57
CA GLU A 56 -1.18 24.79 -12.51
C GLU A 56 -0.36 24.60 -11.23
N LYS A 57 0.19 25.72 -10.77
CA LYS A 57 1.02 25.92 -9.59
C LYS A 57 0.45 25.20 -8.35
N VAL A 58 0.65 23.89 -8.26
CA VAL A 58 0.52 23.14 -7.01
C VAL A 58 1.82 23.38 -6.28
N GLU A 59 1.75 24.35 -5.38
CA GLU A 59 2.73 24.60 -4.34
C GLU A 59 3.24 23.27 -3.81
N SER A 60 4.56 23.11 -3.95
CA SER A 60 5.34 21.98 -3.49
C SER A 60 5.19 21.83 -1.97
N SER A 61 4.14 21.18 -1.51
CA SER A 61 4.04 20.69 -0.15
C SER A 61 4.52 19.24 -0.13
N GLU A 62 5.83 19.12 0.16
CA GLU A 62 6.42 18.02 0.93
C GLU A 62 6.16 16.62 0.38
N ARG A 63 6.89 16.30 -0.69
CA ARG A 63 7.14 14.93 -1.11
C ARG A 63 7.92 14.23 0.01
N GLY A 64 7.21 13.54 0.91
CA GLY A 64 7.81 12.65 1.90
C GLY A 64 8.77 11.68 1.22
N GLU A 65 10.06 11.85 1.48
CA GLU A 65 11.12 10.96 1.09
C GLU A 65 10.90 9.62 1.81
N TRP A 66 10.48 8.60 1.07
CA TRP A 66 10.67 7.22 1.50
C TRP A 66 12.16 6.92 1.45
N GLU A 67 12.86 7.20 2.55
CA GLU A 67 14.25 6.85 2.75
C GLU A 67 14.37 5.31 2.81
N SER A 68 14.85 4.74 1.70
CA SER A 68 15.38 3.38 1.67
C SER A 68 16.81 3.42 2.20
N ASN A 69 16.97 3.36 3.53
CA ASN A 69 18.29 3.37 4.17
C ASN A 69 18.86 1.95 4.28
N ASP A 70 19.56 1.50 3.24
CA ASP A 70 20.51 0.38 3.30
C ASP A 70 21.93 0.96 3.29
N ASP A 71 22.57 0.91 4.46
CA ASP A 71 24.02 0.81 4.71
C ASP A 71 24.38 1.52 6.02
N SER A 72 24.67 0.75 7.08
CA SER A 72 25.31 1.22 8.31
C SER A 72 25.93 0.05 9.06
N ALA A 73 27.02 -0.48 8.52
CA ALA A 73 28.00 -1.18 9.34
C ALA A 73 28.87 -0.12 10.05
N HIS A 74 28.58 0.18 11.32
CA HIS A 74 29.55 0.27 12.42
C HIS A 74 28.93 0.85 13.70
N LYS A 75 28.74 -0.05 14.69
CA LYS A 75 28.92 0.11 16.14
C LYS A 75 28.58 1.46 16.79
N GLU A 76 27.51 1.47 17.60
CA GLU A 76 27.56 1.30 19.07
C GLU A 76 26.47 2.11 19.79
N SER A 77 25.78 1.39 20.69
CA SER A 77 24.95 1.87 21.80
C SER A 77 23.55 2.44 21.51
N VAL A 78 22.67 2.12 22.45
CA VAL A 78 21.28 2.58 22.60
C VAL A 78 20.22 1.74 21.88
N ALA A 79 19.92 0.61 22.53
CA ALA A 79 18.62 -0.08 22.59
C ALA A 79 17.51 0.53 21.71
N ARG A 80 17.43 0.09 20.45
CA ARG A 80 16.33 0.42 19.58
C ARG A 80 15.95 -0.80 18.74
N ARG A 81 14.68 -1.19 18.93
CA ARG A 81 13.79 -1.80 17.93
C ARG A 81 13.97 -3.29 17.69
N ASP A 82 13.54 -4.08 18.66
CA ASP A 82 13.12 -5.44 18.35
C ASP A 82 11.66 -5.44 17.91
N SER A 83 11.51 -5.88 16.67
CA SER A 83 10.48 -6.79 16.23
C SER A 83 9.05 -6.27 16.30
N TRP A 84 8.46 -6.07 15.12
CA TRP A 84 7.04 -6.26 14.88
C TRP A 84 6.47 -7.26 15.87
N GLN A 85 5.68 -6.79 16.84
CA GLN A 85 5.17 -7.66 17.87
C GLN A 85 4.32 -8.73 17.20
N GLU A 86 4.89 -9.93 17.15
CA GLU A 86 4.16 -11.12 16.77
C GLU A 86 3.01 -11.26 17.76
N PRO A 87 1.74 -11.25 17.30
CA PRO A 87 0.63 -11.40 18.22
C PRO A 87 0.78 -12.72 18.97
N PRO A 88 0.54 -12.76 20.29
CA PRO A 88 0.75 -13.96 21.09
C PRO A 88 -0.08 -15.11 20.50
N LEU A 89 0.56 -16.28 20.37
CA LEU A 89 -0.09 -17.49 19.86
C LEU A 89 -1.39 -17.75 20.64
N PRO A 90 -2.47 -18.19 19.96
CA PRO A 90 -3.70 -18.54 20.65
C PRO A 90 -3.43 -19.67 21.66
N PRO A 91 -4.19 -19.71 22.77
CA PRO A 91 -4.00 -20.72 23.80
C PRO A 91 -4.18 -22.15 23.23
N PRO A 92 -3.46 -23.14 23.75
CA PRO A 92 -3.59 -24.52 23.29
C PRO A 92 -5.02 -25.01 23.49
N MET A 93 -5.55 -25.70 22.48
CA MET A 93 -6.90 -26.24 22.50
C MET A 93 -7.08 -27.19 23.70
N PRO A 94 -8.16 -27.04 24.50
CA PRO A 94 -8.41 -27.93 25.62
C PRO A 94 -8.63 -29.35 25.08
N GLN A 95 -7.86 -30.31 25.61
CA GLN A 95 -8.03 -31.71 25.23
C GLN A 95 -9.34 -32.23 25.84
N LEU A 96 -10.35 -32.37 24.98
CA LEU A 96 -11.58 -33.05 25.34
C LEU A 96 -11.26 -34.55 25.51
N PRO A 97 -11.70 -35.19 26.60
CA PRO A 97 -11.57 -36.63 26.75
C PRO A 97 -12.18 -37.31 25.53
N ILE A 98 -11.39 -38.07 24.78
CA ILE A 98 -11.90 -38.90 23.70
C ILE A 98 -12.80 -39.95 24.36
N ARG A 99 -14.11 -39.71 24.33
CA ARG A 99 -15.09 -40.67 24.81
C ARG A 99 -15.20 -41.78 23.77
N SER A 100 -14.25 -42.71 23.78
CA SER A 100 -14.39 -43.97 23.06
C SER A 100 -15.52 -44.76 23.72
N HIS A 101 -16.71 -44.65 23.14
CA HIS A 101 -17.79 -45.58 23.40
C HIS A 101 -18.25 -46.09 22.04
N TYR A 102 -17.57 -47.14 21.59
CA TYR A 102 -18.19 -48.13 20.72
C TYR A 102 -18.73 -49.23 21.63
N VAL A 103 -20.04 -49.20 21.90
CA VAL A 103 -20.89 -50.38 22.12
C VAL A 103 -22.26 -50.06 21.55
#